data_AF-A0A367L6B2-F1
#
_entry.id   AF-A0A367L6B2-F1
#
_cell.length_a   1.000
_cell.length_b   1.000
_cell.length_c   1.000
_cell.angle_alpha   90.00
_cell.angle_beta   90.00
_cell.angle_gamma   90.00
#
_symmetry.space_group_name_H-M   'P 1'
#
loop_
_entity.id
_entity.type
_entity.pdbx_description
1 polymer ?
#
loop_
_entity_poly.entity_id
_entity_poly.type
_entity_poly.pdbx_seq_one_letter_code
_entity_poly.pdbx_strand_id
1 'polypeptide(L)'
;MAPSLWKTKTVFRCKNMMKGLLHTVLAVVPIIPEDLALDFCRKGACAEAIVDVLPVDLVQTMSVNLNLTATAIVEALRKDLVSAQDDYVIANLKWYAQAAAAEQQVCWQDPIPFRASDFISMLGILSATLTEPKSISQDVPSRFLSLPPGELRPGEAHCVSKSDLAYYAIQVYTRANFVTIEFFTGTRFHIGRQAMQEHADQWAGMMGRGLSDLMRYCFRCPEPDGCVDMLEPGKPYQPSSNEELWDRLQWLLQRNHRFCFSFSKVDRKPNDYWIVGDKSF
;
A
#
# COMPACT_ATOMS: atom_id res chain seq x y z
N MET A 1 22.73 15.92 -25.02
CA MET A 1 21.30 16.17 -24.76
C MET A 1 20.67 14.82 -24.48
N ALA A 2 20.48 14.49 -23.21
CA ALA A 2 19.78 13.26 -22.83
C ALA A 2 18.31 13.40 -23.26
N PRO A 3 17.69 12.38 -23.85
CA PRO A 3 16.29 12.43 -24.21
C PRO A 3 15.51 12.74 -22.93
N SER A 4 14.70 13.80 -22.97
CA SER A 4 13.74 14.11 -21.92
C SER A 4 12.94 12.83 -21.66
N LEU A 5 13.05 12.27 -20.44
CA LEU A 5 12.19 11.21 -19.92
C LEU A 5 10.77 11.76 -19.88
N TRP A 6 10.09 11.70 -21.02
CA TRP A 6 8.69 12.00 -21.13
C TRP A 6 7.94 11.03 -20.22
N LYS A 7 7.09 11.61 -19.39
CA LYS A 7 6.04 10.98 -18.58
C LYS A 7 5.57 9.68 -19.25
N THR A 8 6.05 8.54 -18.79
CA THR A 8 5.33 7.29 -18.98
C THR A 8 4.02 7.49 -18.24
N LYS A 9 2.96 7.85 -18.99
CA LYS A 9 1.61 7.90 -18.45
C LYS A 9 1.35 6.53 -17.83
N THR A 10 1.02 6.52 -16.54
CA THR A 10 0.50 5.33 -15.88
C THR A 10 -0.63 4.78 -16.72
N VAL A 11 -0.53 3.53 -17.12
CA VAL A 11 -1.64 2.83 -17.77
C VAL A 11 -2.24 1.93 -16.71
N PHE A 12 -3.50 2.18 -16.36
CA PHE A 12 -4.28 1.20 -15.61
C PHE A 12 -4.68 0.08 -16.56
N ARG A 13 -4.37 -1.15 -16.17
CA ARG A 13 -4.90 -2.36 -16.80
C ARG A 13 -6.03 -2.89 -15.94
N CYS A 14 -7.11 -3.31 -16.59
CA CYS A 14 -8.29 -3.84 -15.91
C CYS A 14 -8.73 -5.14 -16.56
N LYS A 15 -8.96 -6.16 -15.72
CA LYS A 15 -9.43 -7.49 -16.15
C LYS A 15 -10.32 -8.07 -15.06
N ASN A 16 -11.15 -9.02 -15.44
CA ASN A 16 -11.94 -9.78 -14.48
C ASN A 16 -11.05 -10.81 -13.78
N MET A 17 -11.28 -11.01 -12.49
CA MET A 17 -10.81 -12.18 -11.77
C MET A 17 -11.30 -13.44 -12.48
N MET A 18 -10.46 -14.47 -12.51
CA MET A 18 -10.71 -15.69 -13.26
C MET A 18 -11.40 -16.73 -12.37
N LYS A 19 -12.31 -17.51 -12.96
CA LYS A 19 -12.74 -18.80 -12.40
C LYS A 19 -11.76 -19.87 -12.84
N GLY A 20 -10.55 -19.81 -12.29
CA GLY A 20 -9.48 -20.75 -12.63
C GLY A 20 -9.84 -22.22 -12.33
N LEU A 21 -8.97 -23.14 -12.72
CA LEU A 21 -9.13 -24.58 -12.48
C LEU A 21 -9.27 -24.91 -10.99
N LEU A 22 -8.64 -24.12 -10.12
CA LEU A 22 -8.64 -24.29 -8.68
C LEU A 22 -9.66 -23.38 -7.95
N HIS A 23 -10.55 -22.70 -8.67
CA HIS A 23 -11.53 -21.81 -8.01
C HIS A 23 -12.42 -22.54 -6.99
N THR A 24 -12.67 -23.84 -7.20
CA THR A 24 -13.44 -24.68 -6.28
C THR A 24 -12.76 -24.83 -4.92
N VAL A 25 -11.43 -24.78 -4.87
CA VAL A 25 -10.65 -24.80 -3.61
C VAL A 25 -11.00 -23.58 -2.76
N LEU A 26 -11.04 -22.39 -3.36
CA LEU A 26 -11.42 -21.16 -2.67
C LEU A 26 -12.93 -21.10 -2.38
N ALA A 27 -13.77 -21.66 -3.24
CA ALA A 27 -15.22 -21.64 -3.08
C ALA A 27 -15.71 -22.36 -1.82
N VAL A 28 -14.94 -23.32 -1.28
CA VAL A 28 -15.28 -24.01 -0.03
C VAL A 28 -15.01 -23.14 1.21
N VAL A 29 -14.01 -22.24 1.16
CA VAL A 29 -13.60 -21.39 2.30
C VAL A 29 -14.77 -20.68 2.99
N PRO A 30 -15.69 -19.98 2.28
CA PRO A 30 -16.80 -19.28 2.96
C PRO A 30 -17.91 -20.21 3.49
N ILE A 31 -17.86 -21.51 3.19
CA ILE A 31 -18.93 -22.48 3.52
C ILE A 31 -18.59 -23.26 4.80
N ILE A 32 -17.31 -23.50 5.06
CA ILE A 32 -16.85 -24.30 6.20
C ILE A 32 -16.46 -23.42 7.40
N PRO A 33 -16.38 -23.99 8.62
CA PRO A 33 -15.86 -23.28 9.79
C PRO A 33 -14.46 -22.70 9.55
N GLU A 34 -14.15 -21.56 10.17
CA GLU A 34 -12.92 -20.79 9.90
C GLU A 34 -11.64 -21.55 10.29
N ASP A 35 -11.68 -22.29 11.40
CA ASP A 35 -10.59 -23.15 11.85
C ASP A 35 -10.29 -24.26 10.83
N LEU A 36 -11.34 -24.87 10.28
CA LEU A 36 -11.20 -25.88 9.24
C LEU A 36 -10.71 -25.27 7.91
N ALA A 37 -11.19 -24.07 7.55
CA ALA A 37 -10.71 -23.36 6.37
C ALA A 37 -9.22 -23.01 6.47
N LEU A 38 -8.75 -22.58 7.64
CA LEU A 38 -7.34 -22.32 7.90
C LEU A 38 -6.50 -23.59 7.76
N ASP A 39 -6.89 -24.69 8.40
CA ASP A 39 -6.15 -25.95 8.31
C ASP A 39 -6.10 -26.48 6.87
N PHE A 40 -7.25 -26.44 6.18
CA PHE A 40 -7.36 -26.80 4.77
C PHE A 40 -6.44 -25.95 3.89
N CYS A 41 -6.45 -24.62 4.06
CA CYS A 41 -5.64 -23.74 3.22
C CYS A 41 -4.15 -23.75 3.56
N ARG A 42 -3.77 -24.00 4.81
CA ARG A 42 -2.36 -24.13 5.22
C ARG A 42 -1.70 -25.39 4.70
N LYS A 43 -2.48 -26.47 4.50
CA LYS A 43 -1.99 -27.77 4.00
C LYS A 43 -2.32 -28.05 2.54
N GLY A 44 -3.24 -27.28 1.97
CA GLY A 44 -3.80 -27.50 0.65
C GLY A 44 -3.25 -26.56 -0.41
N ALA A 45 -4.06 -26.38 -1.47
CA ALA A 45 -3.68 -25.64 -2.68
C ALA A 45 -4.26 -24.21 -2.73
N CYS A 46 -4.54 -23.57 -1.59
CA CYS A 46 -5.16 -22.25 -1.57
C CYS A 46 -4.24 -21.15 -2.13
N ALA A 47 -2.91 -21.29 -1.99
CA ALA A 47 -1.97 -20.33 -2.57
C ALA A 47 -2.00 -20.38 -4.11
N GLU A 48 -1.98 -21.59 -4.68
CA GLU A 48 -2.14 -21.83 -6.11
C GLU A 48 -3.49 -21.33 -6.60
N ALA A 49 -4.55 -21.60 -5.84
CA ALA A 49 -5.89 -21.14 -6.16
C ALA A 49 -5.99 -19.61 -6.18
N ILE A 50 -5.32 -18.90 -5.25
CA ILE A 50 -5.25 -17.43 -5.29
C ILE A 50 -4.57 -16.97 -6.59
N VAL A 51 -3.43 -17.55 -6.96
CA VAL A 51 -2.72 -17.14 -8.21
C VAL A 51 -3.55 -17.46 -9.45
N ASP A 52 -4.23 -18.61 -9.47
CA ASP A 52 -5.05 -19.09 -10.58
C ASP A 52 -6.32 -18.24 -10.82
N VAL A 53 -6.80 -17.52 -9.79
CA VAL A 53 -7.91 -16.56 -9.95
C VAL A 53 -7.46 -15.15 -10.33
N LEU A 54 -6.16 -14.84 -10.29
CA LEU A 54 -5.64 -13.54 -10.74
C LEU A 54 -5.64 -13.45 -12.27
N PRO A 55 -5.85 -12.26 -12.84
CA PRO A 55 -5.62 -12.05 -14.27
C PRO A 55 -4.19 -12.41 -14.68
N VAL A 56 -4.01 -13.19 -15.76
CA VAL A 56 -2.68 -13.58 -16.26
C VAL A 56 -1.79 -12.35 -16.53
N ASP A 57 -2.37 -11.29 -17.10
CA ASP A 57 -1.67 -10.03 -17.37
C ASP A 57 -1.13 -9.36 -16.10
N LEU A 58 -1.83 -9.50 -14.96
CA LEU A 58 -1.37 -8.98 -13.67
C LEU A 58 -0.15 -9.77 -13.19
N VAL A 59 -0.20 -11.10 -13.26
CA VAL A 59 0.94 -11.96 -12.90
C VAL A 59 2.16 -11.65 -13.77
N GLN A 60 1.95 -11.39 -15.06
CA GLN A 60 3.02 -10.95 -15.96
C GLN A 60 3.56 -9.56 -15.58
N THR A 61 2.69 -8.62 -15.21
CA THR A 61 3.09 -7.28 -14.76
C THR A 61 3.95 -7.37 -13.49
N MET A 62 3.55 -8.20 -12.52
CA MET A 62 4.33 -8.45 -11.29
C MET A 62 5.69 -9.10 -11.61
N SER A 63 5.75 -10.03 -12.55
CA SER A 63 7.00 -10.64 -13.00
C SER A 63 7.97 -9.59 -13.56
N VAL A 64 7.48 -8.69 -14.43
CA VAL A 64 8.32 -7.66 -15.07
C VAL A 64 8.70 -6.55 -14.09
N ASN A 65 7.77 -6.07 -13.26
CA ASN A 65 8.00 -4.87 -12.44
C ASN A 65 8.58 -5.20 -11.06
N LEU A 66 8.19 -6.34 -10.47
CA LEU A 66 8.56 -6.73 -9.12
C LEU A 66 9.57 -7.88 -9.08
N ASN A 67 9.94 -8.43 -10.24
CA ASN A 67 10.80 -9.62 -10.35
C ASN A 67 10.20 -10.84 -9.61
N LEU A 68 8.87 -10.99 -9.68
CA LEU A 68 8.12 -12.05 -9.02
C LEU A 68 7.55 -13.03 -10.05
N THR A 69 8.16 -14.20 -10.19
CA THR A 69 7.61 -15.29 -11.02
C THR A 69 6.32 -15.85 -10.41
N ALA A 70 5.46 -16.47 -11.21
CA ALA A 70 4.24 -17.12 -10.69
C ALA A 70 4.55 -18.11 -9.57
N THR A 71 5.62 -18.91 -9.72
CA THR A 71 6.09 -19.83 -8.67
C THR A 71 6.53 -19.09 -7.41
N ALA A 72 7.28 -17.98 -7.53
CA ALA A 72 7.68 -17.18 -6.37
C ALA A 72 6.48 -16.56 -5.64
N ILE A 73 5.43 -16.15 -6.38
CA ILE A 73 4.19 -15.65 -5.80
C ILE A 73 3.49 -16.77 -5.00
N VAL A 74 3.36 -17.98 -5.58
CA VAL A 74 2.77 -19.14 -4.88
C VAL A 74 3.54 -19.48 -3.60
N GLU A 75 4.87 -19.60 -3.65
CA GLU A 75 5.66 -19.96 -2.46
C GLU A 75 5.55 -18.88 -1.36
N ALA A 76 5.56 -17.60 -1.74
CA ALA A 76 5.38 -16.51 -0.79
C ALA A 76 3.97 -16.51 -0.17
N LEU A 77 2.92 -16.79 -0.97
CA LEU A 77 1.57 -16.96 -0.46
C LEU A 77 1.45 -18.14 0.50
N ARG A 78 2.05 -19.31 0.19
CA ARG A 78 2.04 -20.45 1.12
C ARG A 78 2.66 -20.07 2.47
N LYS A 79 3.78 -19.33 2.45
CA LYS A 79 4.41 -18.83 3.68
C LYS A 79 3.48 -17.87 4.43
N ASP A 80 2.79 -16.98 3.74
CA ASP A 80 1.85 -16.05 4.36
C ASP A 80 0.67 -16.78 5.02
N LEU A 81 0.07 -17.76 4.34
CA LEU A 81 -1.06 -18.54 4.87
C LEU A 81 -0.70 -19.28 6.18
N VAL A 82 0.56 -19.66 6.34
CA VAL A 82 1.06 -20.34 7.56
C VAL A 82 1.43 -19.35 8.65
N SER A 83 2.09 -18.24 8.31
CA SER A 83 2.75 -17.35 9.29
C SER A 83 1.95 -16.10 9.68
N ALA A 84 0.98 -15.68 8.87
CA ALA A 84 0.16 -14.51 9.17
C ALA A 84 -0.95 -14.82 10.17
N GLN A 85 -1.52 -13.77 10.77
CA GLN A 85 -2.64 -13.87 11.72
C GLN A 85 -3.86 -14.52 11.06
N ASP A 86 -4.51 -15.42 11.79
CA ASP A 86 -5.62 -16.25 11.33
C ASP A 86 -6.77 -15.42 10.72
N ASP A 87 -7.21 -14.36 11.40
CA ASP A 87 -8.26 -13.45 10.92
C ASP A 87 -7.87 -12.76 9.61
N TYR A 88 -6.61 -12.35 9.49
CA TYR A 88 -6.08 -11.70 8.29
C TYR A 88 -6.07 -12.67 7.10
N VAL A 89 -5.64 -13.91 7.33
CA VAL A 89 -5.63 -14.96 6.32
C VAL A 89 -7.05 -15.30 5.86
N ILE A 90 -7.98 -15.52 6.79
CA ILE A 90 -9.38 -15.84 6.47
C ILE A 90 -10.04 -14.72 5.68
N ALA A 91 -9.84 -13.46 6.09
CA ALA A 91 -10.43 -12.32 5.40
C ALA A 91 -9.91 -12.21 3.95
N ASN A 92 -8.61 -12.43 3.72
CA ASN A 92 -8.04 -12.50 2.37
C ASN A 92 -8.63 -13.66 1.55
N LEU A 93 -8.65 -14.87 2.11
CA LEU A 93 -9.18 -16.05 1.41
C LEU A 93 -10.65 -15.87 1.00
N LYS A 94 -11.49 -15.35 1.91
CA LYS A 94 -12.89 -15.02 1.64
C LYS A 94 -13.01 -13.97 0.53
N TRP A 95 -12.17 -12.94 0.54
CA TRP A 95 -12.19 -11.92 -0.50
C TRP A 95 -11.86 -12.50 -1.87
N TYR A 96 -10.79 -13.28 -2.01
CA TYR A 96 -10.43 -13.91 -3.29
C TYR A 96 -11.49 -14.91 -3.76
N ALA A 97 -12.07 -15.70 -2.86
CA ALA A 97 -13.17 -16.61 -3.18
C ALA A 97 -14.38 -15.85 -3.76
N GLN A 98 -14.79 -14.76 -3.12
CA GLN A 98 -15.92 -13.94 -3.55
C GLN A 98 -15.63 -13.20 -4.87
N ALA A 99 -14.45 -12.58 -4.97
CA ALA A 99 -14.04 -11.84 -6.16
C ALA A 99 -13.94 -12.76 -7.39
N ALA A 100 -13.41 -13.97 -7.23
CA ALA A 100 -13.36 -14.96 -8.30
C ALA A 100 -14.76 -15.48 -8.67
N ALA A 101 -15.61 -15.80 -7.69
CA ALA A 101 -16.97 -16.28 -7.94
C ALA A 101 -17.82 -15.26 -8.71
N ALA A 102 -17.65 -13.97 -8.40
CA ALA A 102 -18.31 -12.85 -9.05
C ALA A 102 -17.64 -12.40 -10.37
N GLU A 103 -16.51 -13.01 -10.76
CA GLU A 103 -15.65 -12.54 -11.87
C GLU A 103 -15.38 -11.03 -11.77
N GLN A 104 -15.14 -10.58 -10.54
CA GLN A 104 -15.03 -9.18 -10.19
C GLN A 104 -13.94 -8.52 -11.03
N GLN A 105 -14.27 -7.38 -11.64
CA GLN A 105 -13.26 -6.60 -12.35
C GLN A 105 -12.29 -5.98 -11.34
N VAL A 106 -11.00 -6.14 -11.59
CA VAL A 106 -9.91 -5.53 -10.82
C VAL A 106 -9.01 -4.74 -11.76
N CYS A 107 -8.42 -3.67 -11.26
CA CYS A 107 -7.43 -2.89 -12.00
C CYS A 107 -6.09 -2.85 -11.25
N TRP A 108 -5.02 -2.54 -11.97
CA TRP A 108 -3.69 -2.30 -11.39
C TRP A 108 -2.91 -1.33 -12.28
N GLN A 109 -1.88 -0.71 -11.70
CA GLN A 109 -0.98 0.17 -12.42
C GLN A 109 0.10 -0.63 -13.14
N ASP A 110 0.41 -0.23 -14.38
CA ASP A 110 1.57 -0.69 -15.14
C ASP A 110 2.40 0.54 -15.60
N PRO A 111 3.60 0.77 -15.02
CA PRO A 111 4.27 -0.07 -14.03
C PRO A 111 3.70 0.04 -12.60
N ILE A 112 3.92 -1.00 -11.78
CA ILE A 112 3.57 -1.00 -10.33
C ILE A 112 4.48 0.01 -9.58
N PRO A 113 3.93 0.95 -8.80
CA PRO A 113 4.67 2.10 -8.27
C PRO A 113 5.36 1.83 -6.92
N PHE A 114 5.77 0.58 -6.67
CA PHE A 114 6.46 0.18 -5.45
C PHE A 114 7.27 -1.09 -5.67
N ARG A 115 8.11 -1.46 -4.72
CA ARG A 115 8.94 -2.67 -4.77
C ARG A 115 8.30 -3.77 -3.93
N ALA A 116 8.54 -5.03 -4.30
CA ALA A 116 8.09 -6.17 -3.48
C ALA A 116 8.65 -6.13 -2.05
N SER A 117 9.86 -5.59 -1.86
CA SER A 117 10.46 -5.45 -0.53
C SER A 117 9.76 -4.45 0.38
N ASP A 118 8.94 -3.54 -0.17
CA ASP A 118 8.24 -2.54 0.64
C ASP A 118 7.18 -3.18 1.57
N PHE A 119 6.77 -4.43 1.31
CA PHE A 119 5.76 -5.14 2.09
C PHE A 119 6.34 -6.37 2.81
N ILE A 120 5.70 -6.76 3.91
CA ILE A 120 6.06 -7.97 4.69
C ILE A 120 5.67 -9.23 3.92
N SER A 121 4.47 -9.24 3.35
CA SER A 121 3.79 -10.43 2.82
C SER A 121 3.37 -10.26 1.36
N MET A 122 3.24 -11.37 0.64
CA MET A 122 2.67 -11.41 -0.71
C MET A 122 1.19 -11.03 -0.72
N LEU A 123 0.42 -11.43 0.29
CA LEU A 123 -0.96 -10.96 0.48
C LEU A 123 -1.01 -9.42 0.55
N GLY A 124 -0.04 -8.81 1.24
CA GLY A 124 0.08 -7.36 1.31
C GLY A 124 0.44 -6.70 -0.02
N ILE A 125 1.37 -7.30 -0.77
CA ILE A 125 1.71 -6.86 -2.14
C ILE A 125 0.49 -6.89 -3.05
N LEU A 126 -0.27 -7.98 -3.04
CA LEU A 126 -1.47 -8.11 -3.86
C LEU A 126 -2.54 -7.08 -3.46
N SER A 127 -2.77 -6.90 -2.15
CA SER A 127 -3.69 -5.90 -1.62
C SER A 127 -3.34 -4.47 -2.05
N ALA A 128 -2.05 -4.13 -2.05
CA ALA A 128 -1.57 -2.84 -2.53
C ALA A 128 -1.60 -2.69 -4.05
N THR A 129 -1.58 -3.79 -4.81
CA THR A 129 -1.60 -3.78 -6.27
C THR A 129 -3.02 -3.63 -6.83
N LEU A 130 -3.99 -4.29 -6.20
CA LEU A 130 -5.38 -4.34 -6.67
C LEU A 130 -6.12 -3.04 -6.36
N THR A 131 -6.61 -2.39 -7.41
CA THR A 131 -7.32 -1.12 -7.41
C THR A 131 -8.76 -1.31 -7.87
N GLU A 132 -9.69 -0.57 -7.27
CA GLU A 132 -11.09 -0.56 -7.67
C GLU A 132 -11.27 0.06 -9.07
N PRO A 133 -11.95 -0.62 -10.01
CA PRO A 133 -12.13 -0.08 -11.37
C PRO A 133 -12.85 1.27 -11.43
N LYS A 134 -13.75 1.52 -10.49
CA LYS A 134 -14.54 2.77 -10.44
C LYS A 134 -13.72 3.97 -9.98
N SER A 135 -12.57 3.76 -9.33
CA SER A 135 -11.75 4.83 -8.76
C SER A 135 -10.58 5.23 -9.66
N ILE A 136 -10.29 4.51 -10.75
CA ILE A 136 -9.14 4.80 -11.64
C ILE A 136 -9.22 6.16 -12.32
N SER A 137 -10.41 6.76 -12.42
CA SER A 137 -10.62 8.10 -12.96
C SER A 137 -10.60 9.20 -11.88
N GLN A 138 -10.50 8.82 -10.60
CA GLN A 138 -10.33 9.77 -9.50
C GLN A 138 -8.88 10.23 -9.43
N ASP A 139 -8.64 11.33 -8.72
CA ASP A 139 -7.29 11.87 -8.56
C ASP A 139 -6.35 10.81 -7.96
N VAL A 140 -6.77 10.14 -6.87
CA VAL A 140 -6.04 9.05 -6.25
C VAL A 140 -6.92 7.80 -6.25
N PRO A 141 -6.56 6.76 -7.01
CA PRO A 141 -7.38 5.54 -7.08
C PRO A 141 -7.40 4.76 -5.77
N SER A 142 -8.56 4.19 -5.47
CA SER A 142 -8.85 3.47 -4.24
C SER A 142 -8.54 1.98 -4.34
N ARG A 143 -8.05 1.39 -3.25
CA ARG A 143 -8.00 -0.06 -3.05
C ARG A 143 -9.40 -0.61 -2.73
N PHE A 144 -9.55 -1.92 -2.82
CA PHE A 144 -10.72 -2.60 -2.27
C PHE A 144 -10.68 -2.55 -0.74
N LEU A 145 -11.58 -1.79 -0.11
CA LEU A 145 -11.61 -1.69 1.37
C LEU A 145 -11.94 -3.02 2.05
N SER A 146 -12.69 -3.90 1.36
CA SER A 146 -13.02 -5.25 1.83
C SER A 146 -11.85 -6.23 1.73
N LEU A 147 -10.79 -5.90 0.99
CA LEU A 147 -9.54 -6.67 0.96
C LEU A 147 -8.64 -6.15 2.08
N PRO A 148 -8.21 -6.98 3.05
CA PRO A 148 -7.36 -6.51 4.14
C PRO A 148 -6.08 -5.84 3.63
N PRO A 149 -5.69 -4.67 4.15
CA PRO A 149 -4.50 -3.96 3.71
C PRO A 149 -3.24 -4.74 4.10
N GLY A 150 -2.20 -4.65 3.26
CA GLY A 150 -0.87 -5.17 3.57
C GLY A 150 -0.12 -4.34 4.59
N GLU A 151 0.76 -4.97 5.35
CA GLU A 151 1.70 -4.26 6.21
C GLU A 151 3.00 -3.94 5.47
N LEU A 152 3.49 -2.71 5.69
CA LEU A 152 4.80 -2.30 5.22
C LEU A 152 5.91 -2.97 6.04
N ARG A 153 7.03 -3.25 5.37
CA ARG A 153 8.14 -3.99 5.96
C ARG A 153 8.84 -3.20 7.06
N PRO A 154 8.92 -3.73 8.30
CA PRO A 154 9.72 -3.10 9.34
C PRO A 154 11.22 -3.22 9.00
N GLY A 155 12.06 -2.36 9.58
CA GLY A 155 13.49 -2.35 9.31
C GLY A 155 13.89 -1.58 8.04
N GLU A 156 12.92 -1.12 7.23
CA GLU A 156 13.17 -0.44 5.96
C GLU A 156 12.57 0.97 5.93
N ALA A 157 13.24 1.85 5.18
CA ALA A 157 12.70 3.15 4.79
C ALA A 157 12.02 3.02 3.42
N HIS A 158 10.73 3.39 3.37
CA HIS A 158 9.93 3.39 2.16
C HIS A 158 9.95 4.77 1.53
N CYS A 159 10.57 4.88 0.37
CA CYS A 159 10.82 6.16 -0.27
C CYS A 159 9.85 6.43 -1.41
N VAL A 160 9.39 7.67 -1.47
CA VAL A 160 8.46 8.22 -2.44
C VAL A 160 9.08 9.45 -3.09
N SER A 161 8.87 9.60 -4.38
CA SER A 161 9.51 10.56 -5.25
C SER A 161 8.57 10.98 -6.38
N LYS A 162 8.91 12.06 -7.08
CA LYS A 162 8.11 12.52 -8.23
C LYS A 162 8.03 11.53 -9.40
N SER A 163 8.86 10.49 -9.42
CA SER A 163 8.75 9.39 -10.40
C SER A 163 7.67 8.38 -10.03
N ASP A 164 7.20 8.39 -8.77
CA ASP A 164 6.08 7.57 -8.35
C ASP A 164 4.79 8.14 -8.93
N LEU A 165 4.02 7.26 -9.56
CA LEU A 165 2.86 7.63 -10.35
C LEU A 165 1.76 8.28 -9.51
N ALA A 166 1.66 7.90 -8.23
CA ALA A 166 0.71 8.47 -7.28
C ALA A 166 1.15 9.83 -6.69
N TYR A 167 2.39 10.28 -6.91
CA TYR A 167 2.95 11.46 -6.25
C TYR A 167 2.14 12.73 -6.52
N TYR A 168 1.91 13.03 -7.80
CA TYR A 168 1.21 14.24 -8.22
C TYR A 168 -0.29 14.18 -7.90
N ALA A 169 -0.88 13.00 -8.07
CA ALA A 169 -2.25 12.71 -7.69
C ALA A 169 -2.50 13.03 -6.21
N ILE A 170 -1.66 12.49 -5.32
CA ILE A 170 -1.76 12.72 -3.88
C ILE A 170 -1.46 14.18 -3.53
N GLN A 171 -0.49 14.82 -4.19
CA GLN A 171 -0.21 16.24 -4.00
C GLN A 171 -1.44 17.11 -4.29
N VAL A 172 -2.14 16.86 -5.40
CA VAL A 172 -3.35 17.62 -5.79
C VAL A 172 -4.50 17.33 -4.82
N TYR A 173 -4.74 16.04 -4.54
CA TYR A 173 -5.83 15.61 -3.67
C TYR A 173 -5.70 16.16 -2.25
N THR A 174 -4.53 16.03 -1.64
CA THR A 174 -4.27 16.53 -0.27
C THR A 174 -4.42 18.04 -0.17
N ARG A 175 -3.95 18.79 -1.18
CA ARG A 175 -4.13 20.24 -1.23
C ARG A 175 -5.61 20.65 -1.23
N ALA A 176 -6.46 19.90 -1.95
CA ALA A 176 -7.87 20.22 -2.09
C ALA A 176 -8.73 19.73 -0.92
N ASN A 177 -8.35 18.62 -0.28
CA ASN A 177 -9.22 17.92 0.68
C ASN A 177 -8.74 18.01 2.13
N PHE A 178 -7.44 18.19 2.39
CA PHE A 178 -6.91 18.10 3.76
C PHE A 178 -6.70 19.46 4.41
N VAL A 179 -6.76 20.52 3.62
CA VAL A 179 -6.49 21.89 4.06
C VAL A 179 -7.60 22.82 3.57
N THR A 180 -8.18 23.55 4.50
CA THR A 180 -9.09 24.66 4.22
C THR A 180 -8.44 25.97 4.65
N ILE A 181 -8.55 27.02 3.86
CA ILE A 181 -8.09 28.37 4.21
C ILE A 181 -9.33 29.21 4.48
N GLU A 182 -9.45 29.76 5.69
CA GLU A 182 -10.53 30.68 6.02
C GLU A 182 -10.30 32.02 5.32
N PHE A 183 -11.29 32.46 4.55
CA PHE A 183 -11.17 33.62 3.66
C PHE A 183 -10.83 34.93 4.40
N PHE A 184 -11.44 35.15 5.58
CA PHE A 184 -11.32 36.43 6.29
C PHE A 184 -10.03 36.54 7.11
N THR A 185 -9.54 35.44 7.67
CA THR A 185 -8.37 35.45 8.55
C THR A 185 -7.11 34.98 7.85
N GLY A 186 -7.24 34.28 6.72
CA GLY A 186 -6.16 33.54 6.09
C GLY A 186 -5.70 32.32 6.92
N THR A 187 -6.43 31.98 7.99
CA THR A 187 -6.05 30.88 8.88
C THR A 187 -6.22 29.56 8.15
N ARG A 188 -5.20 28.71 8.30
CA ARG A 188 -5.16 27.39 7.69
C ARG A 188 -5.69 26.35 8.68
N PHE A 189 -6.70 25.60 8.27
CA PHE A 189 -7.32 24.53 9.03
C PHE A 189 -7.04 23.20 8.36
N HIS A 190 -6.67 22.21 9.16
CA HIS A 190 -6.53 20.83 8.75
C HIS A 190 -7.80 20.06 9.08
N ILE A 191 -8.19 19.11 8.24
CA ILE A 191 -9.23 18.14 8.63
C ILE A 191 -8.72 17.27 9.79
N GLY A 192 -9.62 16.62 10.52
CA GLY A 192 -9.23 15.81 11.68
C GLY A 192 -8.33 14.61 11.31
N ARG A 193 -7.43 14.22 12.22
CA ARG A 193 -6.49 13.09 12.05
C ARG A 193 -7.16 11.83 11.50
N GLN A 194 -8.27 11.43 12.11
CA GLN A 194 -8.99 10.22 11.72
C GLN A 194 -9.47 10.29 10.27
N ALA A 195 -10.01 11.44 9.85
CA ALA A 195 -10.44 11.62 8.46
C ALA A 195 -9.25 11.52 7.49
N MET A 196 -8.11 12.14 7.82
CA MET A 196 -6.88 12.03 6.99
C MET A 196 -6.41 10.59 6.87
N GLN A 197 -6.41 9.85 7.97
CA GLN A 197 -6.05 8.44 8.02
C GLN A 197 -7.00 7.59 7.16
N GLU A 198 -8.30 7.82 7.26
CA GLU A 198 -9.33 7.12 6.47
C GLU A 198 -9.18 7.40 4.98
N HIS A 199 -8.90 8.65 4.59
CA HIS A 199 -8.59 8.99 3.20
C HIS A 199 -7.32 8.29 2.71
N ALA A 200 -6.23 8.31 3.49
CA ALA A 200 -4.99 7.65 3.12
C ALA A 200 -5.13 6.12 3.04
N ASP A 201 -5.91 5.51 3.94
CA ASP A 201 -6.16 4.06 3.95
C ASP A 201 -6.97 3.60 2.73
N GLN A 202 -7.75 4.49 2.11
CA GLN A 202 -8.47 4.18 0.88
C GLN A 202 -7.56 4.08 -0.34
N TRP A 203 -6.42 4.75 -0.35
CA TRP A 203 -5.58 4.83 -1.56
C TRP A 203 -4.86 3.52 -1.85
N ALA A 204 -4.84 3.13 -3.12
CA ALA A 204 -4.08 1.97 -3.58
C ALA A 204 -2.56 2.24 -3.54
N GLY A 205 -1.78 1.18 -3.37
CA GLY A 205 -0.31 1.22 -3.37
C GLY A 205 0.33 1.52 -2.02
N MET A 206 1.67 1.54 -2.03
CA MET A 206 2.52 1.71 -0.85
C MET A 206 2.35 3.08 -0.17
N MET A 207 2.19 4.15 -0.95
CA MET A 207 2.12 5.51 -0.42
C MET A 207 0.87 5.75 0.44
N GLY A 208 -0.30 5.25 0.02
CA GLY A 208 -1.53 5.31 0.82
C GLY A 208 -1.37 4.62 2.16
N ARG A 209 -0.86 3.38 2.13
CA ARG A 209 -0.60 2.59 3.34
C ARG A 209 0.37 3.29 4.30
N GLY A 210 1.49 3.76 3.77
CA GLY A 210 2.51 4.44 4.57
C GLY A 210 2.01 5.72 5.22
N LEU A 211 1.25 6.52 4.48
CA LEU A 211 0.63 7.72 5.04
C LEU A 211 -0.39 7.36 6.11
N SER A 212 -1.29 6.40 5.85
CA SER A 212 -2.27 5.95 6.84
C SER A 212 -1.59 5.48 8.14
N ASP A 213 -0.51 4.70 8.02
CA ASP A 213 0.27 4.23 9.16
C ASP A 213 0.93 5.39 9.91
N LEU A 214 1.54 6.36 9.23
CA LEU A 214 2.13 7.55 9.88
C LEU A 214 1.12 8.33 10.72
N MET A 215 -0.15 8.38 10.30
CA MET A 215 -1.22 9.08 11.04
C MET A 215 -1.84 8.24 12.16
N ARG A 216 -1.73 6.91 12.06
CA ARG A 216 -2.26 6.00 13.06
C ARG A 216 -1.42 6.02 14.33
N TYR A 217 -0.10 6.01 14.18
CA TYR A 217 0.84 5.80 15.26
C TYR A 217 1.20 7.09 16.01
N CYS A 218 1.66 6.92 17.24
CA CYS A 218 2.26 8.03 17.97
C CYS A 218 3.59 8.38 17.31
N PHE A 219 3.86 9.67 17.19
CA PHE A 219 5.19 10.14 16.87
C PHE A 219 6.08 9.84 18.07
N ARG A 220 6.80 8.72 18.01
CA ARG A 220 7.97 8.42 18.83
C ARG A 220 9.09 8.08 17.88
N CYS A 221 10.31 8.41 18.26
CA CYS A 221 11.48 8.12 17.46
C CYS A 221 11.84 6.63 17.60
N PRO A 222 11.77 5.82 16.53
CA PRO A 222 12.21 4.44 16.59
C PRO A 222 13.73 4.29 16.48
N GLU A 223 14.46 5.39 16.17
CA GLU A 223 15.90 5.38 15.99
C GLU A 223 16.65 5.49 17.32
N PRO A 224 17.63 4.60 17.60
CA PRO A 224 18.41 4.64 18.84
C PRO A 224 19.19 5.94 19.06
N ASP A 225 19.61 6.59 17.97
CA ASP A 225 20.36 7.85 18.00
C ASP A 225 19.46 9.08 18.23
N GLY A 226 18.15 8.88 18.34
CA GLY A 226 17.16 9.94 18.47
C GLY A 226 16.75 10.57 17.14
N CYS A 227 15.79 11.50 17.23
CA CYS A 227 15.20 12.20 16.10
C CYS A 227 15.53 13.69 16.18
N VAL A 228 15.51 14.35 15.02
CA VAL A 228 15.65 15.80 14.94
C VAL A 228 14.29 16.49 14.91
N ASP A 229 14.23 17.68 15.49
CA ASP A 229 13.02 18.52 15.52
C ASP A 229 12.81 19.27 14.20
N MET A 230 13.78 19.23 13.27
CA MET A 230 13.71 19.86 11.97
C MET A 230 13.86 18.83 10.86
N LEU A 231 12.98 18.92 9.85
CA LEU A 231 13.00 18.02 8.71
C LEU A 231 14.22 18.31 7.81
N GLU A 232 15.23 17.45 7.91
CA GLU A 232 16.49 17.55 7.18
C GLU A 232 16.78 16.25 6.40
N PRO A 233 17.41 16.32 5.22
CA PRO A 233 17.82 15.12 4.49
C PRO A 233 18.79 14.28 5.30
N GLY A 234 18.62 12.95 5.28
CA GLY A 234 19.54 12.03 5.96
C GLY A 234 19.28 11.85 7.45
N LYS A 235 18.34 12.59 8.04
CA LYS A 235 18.07 12.57 9.48
C LYS A 235 16.64 12.13 9.78
N PRO A 236 16.42 11.28 10.80
CA PRO A 236 15.08 10.87 11.19
C PRO A 236 14.35 12.05 11.83
N TYR A 237 13.28 12.49 11.20
CA TYR A 237 12.44 13.57 11.67
C TYR A 237 11.15 13.03 12.26
N GLN A 238 10.82 13.48 13.46
CA GLN A 238 9.60 13.11 14.18
C GLN A 238 8.68 14.34 14.27
N PRO A 239 7.51 14.32 13.63
CA PRO A 239 6.51 15.38 13.80
C PRO A 239 6.02 15.46 15.25
N SER A 240 5.74 16.65 15.75
CA SER A 240 5.14 16.83 17.08
C SER A 240 3.61 16.67 17.08
N SER A 241 2.98 16.85 15.92
CA SER A 241 1.53 16.72 15.73
C SER A 241 1.17 16.26 14.31
N ASN A 242 -0.10 15.91 14.08
CA ASN A 242 -0.57 15.50 12.75
C ASN A 242 -0.63 16.69 11.79
N GLU A 243 -0.96 17.87 12.31
CA GLU A 243 -0.91 19.13 11.58
C GLU A 243 0.52 19.40 11.11
N GLU A 244 1.51 19.22 11.98
CA GLU A 244 2.91 19.39 11.59
C GLU A 244 3.34 18.34 10.56
N LEU A 245 3.00 17.06 10.77
CA LEU A 245 3.26 15.99 9.79
C LEU A 245 2.76 16.39 8.40
N TRP A 246 1.52 16.89 8.32
CA TRP A 246 0.91 17.26 7.05
C TRP A 246 1.49 18.53 6.45
N ASP A 247 1.83 19.52 7.25
CA ASP A 247 2.54 20.71 6.79
C ASP A 247 3.88 20.33 6.15
N ARG A 248 4.62 19.41 6.76
CA ARG A 248 5.88 18.90 6.20
C ARG A 248 5.66 18.06 4.94
N LEU A 249 4.70 17.14 4.94
CA LEU A 249 4.37 16.33 3.77
C LEU A 249 3.94 17.21 2.59
N GLN A 250 3.06 18.18 2.81
CA GLN A 250 2.63 19.10 1.76
C GLN A 250 3.80 19.96 1.27
N TRP A 251 4.68 20.42 2.15
CA TRP A 251 5.90 21.14 1.78
C TRP A 251 6.80 20.29 0.86
N LEU A 252 6.99 19.01 1.19
CA LEU A 252 7.76 18.05 0.40
C LEU A 252 7.12 17.82 -0.98
N LEU A 253 5.82 17.52 -1.01
CA LEU A 253 5.05 17.28 -2.22
C LEU A 253 5.04 18.51 -3.15
N GLN A 254 4.81 19.71 -2.60
CA GLN A 254 4.79 20.95 -3.37
C GLN A 254 6.13 21.31 -4.01
N ARG A 255 7.24 20.95 -3.35
CA ARG A 255 8.60 21.19 -3.85
C ARG A 255 9.15 20.02 -4.67
N ASN A 256 8.36 18.97 -4.92
CA ASN A 256 8.79 17.76 -5.60
C ASN A 256 10.00 17.08 -4.94
N HIS A 257 10.11 17.18 -3.61
CA HIS A 257 11.17 16.50 -2.87
C HIS A 257 10.86 15.01 -2.76
N ARG A 258 11.90 14.20 -2.92
CA ARG A 258 11.88 12.79 -2.53
C ARG A 258 11.94 12.71 -1.01
N PHE A 259 11.13 11.84 -0.44
CA PHE A 259 11.09 11.62 1.00
C PHE A 259 10.82 10.15 1.29
N CYS A 260 11.16 9.71 2.49
CA CYS A 260 10.95 8.36 2.95
C CYS A 260 10.22 8.37 4.27
N PHE A 261 9.61 7.24 4.60
CA PHE A 261 9.07 6.99 5.92
C PHE A 261 9.41 5.60 6.43
N SER A 262 9.50 5.46 7.75
CA SER A 262 9.72 4.18 8.42
C SER A 262 8.95 4.10 9.74
N PHE A 263 8.68 2.87 10.16
CA PHE A 263 7.84 2.57 11.34
C PHE A 263 8.60 1.85 12.47
N SER A 264 9.90 1.66 12.26
CA SER A 264 10.83 0.95 13.15
C SER A 264 12.26 1.39 12.81
N LYS A 265 13.23 0.97 13.63
CA LYS A 265 14.66 1.21 13.39
C LYS A 265 15.03 0.71 12.00
N VAL A 266 15.66 1.54 11.19
CA VAL A 266 16.14 1.14 9.85
C VAL A 266 17.63 0.80 9.87
N ASP A 267 18.02 -0.28 9.19
CA ASP A 267 19.43 -0.66 9.10
C ASP A 267 20.21 0.23 8.13
N ARG A 268 19.54 0.68 7.06
CA ARG A 268 20.10 1.57 6.05
C ARG A 268 19.35 2.90 6.06
N LYS A 269 19.93 3.90 6.72
CA LYS A 269 19.37 5.26 6.78
C LYS A 269 19.27 5.86 5.37
N PRO A 270 18.10 6.40 4.97
CA PRO A 270 17.95 7.08 3.68
C PRO A 270 18.71 8.42 3.69
N ASN A 271 19.23 8.87 2.54
CA ASN A 271 19.83 10.21 2.39
C ASN A 271 18.79 11.31 2.10
N ASP A 272 17.56 10.91 1.79
CA ASP A 272 16.44 11.80 1.50
C ASP A 272 15.82 12.35 2.79
N TYR A 273 14.81 13.21 2.67
CA TYR A 273 13.97 13.60 3.80
C TYR A 273 13.30 12.37 4.41
N TRP A 274 13.31 12.24 5.74
CA TRP A 274 12.88 11.00 6.37
C TRP A 274 12.00 11.26 7.58
N ILE A 275 10.74 10.84 7.48
CA ILE A 275 9.73 10.98 8.52
C ILE A 275 9.58 9.64 9.24
N VAL A 276 9.62 9.62 10.56
CA VAL A 276 9.47 8.39 11.34
C VAL A 276 8.18 8.36 12.15
N GLY A 277 7.62 7.17 12.29
CA GLY A 277 6.61 6.84 13.31
C GLY A 277 7.01 5.56 14.04
N ASP A 278 6.45 5.31 15.22
CA ASP A 278 6.73 4.08 15.97
C ASP A 278 5.49 3.19 16.03
N LYS A 279 5.59 2.00 15.42
CA LYS A 279 4.52 0.99 15.39
C LYS A 279 4.55 0.06 16.62
N SER A 280 5.46 0.25 17.58
CA SER A 280 5.64 -0.63 18.74
C SER A 280 4.49 -0.51 19.77
N PHE A 281 3.36 -1.20 19.52
CA PHE A 281 2.31 -1.51 20.50
C PHE A 281 1.65 -2.86 20.20
#